data_AF-A0A2D9RF67-F1
#
_entry.id   AF-A0A2D9RF67-F1
#
_cell.length_a   1.000
_cell.length_b   1.000
_cell.length_c   1.000
_cell.angle_alpha   90.00
_cell.angle_beta   90.00
_cell.angle_gamma   90.00
#
_symmetry.space_group_name_H-M   'P 1'
#
loop_
_entity.id
_entity.type
_entity.pdbx_description
1 polymer ?
#
loop_
_entity_poly.entity_id
_entity_poly.type
_entity_poly.pdbx_seq_one_letter_code
_entity_poly.pdbx_strand_id
1 'polypeptide(L)'
;MTTALENEIREMIVEVLNLEDATPEEIGVEEDLFDSDGLALDSIDALELGVAIQKKYGVKLDSKDEKLAEFFKNVRSIATMVETRRSA
;
A
#
# COMPACT_ATOMS: atom_id res chain seq x y z
N MET A 1 -10.44 -14.31 -0.14
CA MET A 1 -9.48 -14.76 0.89
C MET A 1 -8.28 -13.84 0.81
N THR A 2 -7.74 -13.43 1.95
CA THR A 2 -6.57 -12.56 2.00
C THR A 2 -5.27 -13.38 1.89
N THR A 3 -4.30 -12.91 1.12
CA THR A 3 -2.95 -13.50 1.03
C THR A 3 -2.03 -13.07 2.18
N ALA A 4 -0.93 -13.80 2.37
CA ALA A 4 0.09 -13.43 3.35
C ALA A 4 0.73 -12.06 3.04
N LEU A 5 0.94 -11.75 1.75
CA LEU A 5 1.49 -10.48 1.33
C LEU A 5 0.52 -9.32 1.58
N GLU A 6 -0.78 -9.52 1.33
CA GLU A 6 -1.80 -8.52 1.64
C GLU A 6 -1.83 -8.21 3.16
N ASN A 7 -1.68 -9.21 4.03
CA ASN A 7 -1.55 -8.97 5.48
C ASN A 7 -0.28 -8.18 5.83
N GLU A 8 0.87 -8.55 5.26
CA GLU A 8 2.13 -7.85 5.49
C GLU A 8 2.08 -6.38 5.03
N ILE A 9 1.36 -6.09 3.94
CA ILE A 9 1.15 -4.72 3.46
C ILE A 9 0.24 -3.95 4.42
N ARG A 10 -0.82 -4.55 4.96
CA ARG A 10 -1.66 -3.87 5.95
C ARG A 10 -0.91 -3.52 7.22
N GLU A 11 -0.10 -4.45 7.73
CA GLU A 11 0.78 -4.21 8.86
C GLU A 11 1.74 -3.04 8.55
N MET A 12 2.34 -3.05 7.36
CA MET A 12 3.21 -1.95 6.92
C MET A 12 2.48 -0.61 6.85
N ILE A 13 1.24 -0.56 6.35
CA ILE A 13 0.47 0.69 6.25
C ILE A 13 0.27 1.29 7.64
N VAL A 14 -0.17 0.48 8.61
CA VAL A 14 -0.36 0.92 10.00
C VAL A 14 0.95 1.41 10.61
N GLU A 15 2.05 0.69 10.41
CA GLU A 15 3.37 1.05 10.94
C GLU A 15 3.95 2.32 10.30
N VAL A 16 3.89 2.44 8.98
CA VAL A 16 4.50 3.55 8.23
C VAL A 16 3.74 4.85 8.46
N LEU A 17 2.42 4.77 8.49
CA LEU A 17 1.55 5.92 8.68
C LEU A 17 1.23 6.20 10.15
N ASN A 18 1.79 5.39 11.06
CA ASN A 18 1.59 5.50 12.50
C ASN A 18 0.10 5.64 12.88
N LEU A 19 -0.74 4.76 12.33
CA LEU A 19 -2.18 4.78 12.58
C LEU A 19 -2.46 4.25 13.99
N GLU A 20 -2.76 5.14 14.93
CA GLU A 20 -3.02 4.76 16.33
C GLU A 20 -4.43 4.17 16.53
N ASP A 21 -5.38 4.54 15.67
CA ASP A 21 -6.80 4.18 15.76
C ASP A 21 -7.23 3.10 14.75
N ALA A 22 -6.29 2.52 14.00
CA ALA A 22 -6.59 1.49 12.99
C ALA A 22 -5.71 0.26 13.17
N THR A 23 -6.31 -0.92 13.17
CA THR A 23 -5.57 -2.18 13.13
C THR A 23 -5.42 -2.68 11.69
N PRO A 24 -4.38 -3.48 11.39
CA PRO A 24 -4.19 -4.03 10.05
C PRO A 24 -5.42 -4.80 9.55
N GLU A 25 -6.10 -5.52 10.44
CA GLU A 25 -7.25 -6.37 10.11
C GLU A 25 -8.50 -5.56 9.70
N GLU A 26 -8.61 -4.31 10.17
CA GLU A 26 -9.70 -3.39 9.83
C GLU A 26 -9.54 -2.77 8.44
N ILE A 27 -8.31 -2.74 7.91
CA ILE A 27 -8.05 -2.20 6.57
C ILE A 27 -8.57 -3.19 5.53
N GLY A 28 -9.56 -2.77 4.74
CA GLY A 28 -10.11 -3.56 3.64
C GLY A 28 -9.08 -3.75 2.52
N VAL A 29 -8.93 -4.97 2.01
CA VAL A 29 -7.92 -5.23 0.96
C VAL A 29 -8.28 -4.63 -0.41
N GLU A 30 -9.56 -4.38 -0.64
CA GLU A 30 -10.09 -3.76 -1.87
C GLU A 30 -10.58 -2.33 -1.63
N GLU A 31 -10.55 -1.86 -0.38
CA GLU A 31 -10.95 -0.52 0.02
C GLU A 31 -9.96 0.51 -0.52
N ASP A 32 -10.50 1.61 -1.04
CA ASP A 32 -9.68 2.70 -1.55
C ASP A 32 -9.05 3.45 -0.38
N LEU A 33 -7.72 3.44 -0.31
CA LEU A 33 -6.97 4.03 0.80
C LEU A 33 -7.08 5.57 0.81
N PHE A 34 -7.40 6.18 -0.33
CA PHE A 34 -7.55 7.63 -0.47
C PHE A 34 -8.99 8.11 -0.27
N ASP A 35 -9.94 7.19 -0.15
CA ASP A 35 -11.34 7.55 0.07
C ASP A 35 -11.53 8.09 1.49
N SER A 36 -12.41 9.09 1.61
CA SER A 36 -12.72 9.74 2.89
C SER A 36 -13.47 8.82 3.84
N ASP A 37 -14.15 7.80 3.30
CA ASP A 37 -14.82 6.75 4.07
C ASP A 37 -13.85 5.62 4.51
N GLY A 38 -12.60 5.63 4.02
CA GLY A 38 -11.53 4.69 4.37
C GLY A 38 -10.42 5.35 5.20
N LEU A 39 -9.16 5.10 4.84
CA LEU A 39 -8.01 5.69 5.53
C LEU A 39 -7.77 7.17 5.21
N ALA A 40 -8.43 7.71 4.18
CA ALA A 40 -8.32 9.11 3.76
C ALA A 40 -6.87 9.60 3.59
N LEU A 41 -6.00 8.76 3.04
CA LEU A 41 -4.57 9.05 2.91
C LEU A 41 -4.33 10.32 2.09
N ASP A 42 -3.37 11.13 2.55
CA ASP A 42 -2.94 12.30 1.81
C ASP A 42 -1.77 11.97 0.84
N SER A 43 -1.33 12.97 0.08
CA SER A 43 -0.22 12.81 -0.86
C SER A 43 1.14 12.56 -0.20
N ILE A 44 1.31 12.93 1.07
CA ILE A 44 2.53 12.70 1.86
C ILE A 44 2.55 11.25 2.33
N ASP A 45 1.44 10.75 2.87
CA ASP A 45 1.27 9.37 3.31
C ASP A 45 1.58 8.39 2.16
N ALA A 46 1.03 8.67 0.97
CA ALA A 46 1.29 7.86 -0.22
C ALA A 46 2.77 7.83 -0.62
N LEU A 47 3.48 8.96 -0.45
CA LEU A 47 4.91 9.04 -0.73
C LEU A 47 5.72 8.23 0.28
N GLU A 48 5.40 8.35 1.57
CA GLU A 48 6.06 7.58 2.63
C GLU A 48 5.84 6.08 2.47
N LEU A 49 4.59 5.67 2.18
CA LEU A 49 4.25 4.30 1.87
C LEU A 49 5.01 3.80 0.62
N GLY A 50 5.10 4.63 -0.42
CA GLY A 50 5.86 4.32 -1.62
C GLY A 50 7.34 4.07 -1.34
N VAL A 51 7.98 4.92 -0.54
CA VAL A 51 9.37 4.75 -0.13
C VAL A 51 9.55 3.51 0.75
N ALA A 52 8.62 3.23 1.66
CA ALA A 52 8.66 2.04 2.50
C ALA A 52 8.57 0.74 1.67
N ILE A 53 7.65 0.69 0.70
CA ILE A 53 7.49 -0.43 -0.24
C ILE A 53 8.77 -0.66 -1.05
N GLN A 54 9.39 0.41 -1.59
CA GLN A 54 10.65 0.29 -2.33
C GLN A 54 11.76 -0.32 -1.46
N LYS A 55 11.88 0.13 -0.20
CA LYS A 55 12.91 -0.35 0.73
C LYS A 55 12.66 -1.78 1.18
N LYS A 56 11.41 -2.13 1.54
CA LYS A 56 11.06 -3.45 2.09
C LYS A 56 11.06 -4.55 1.03
N TYR A 57 10.55 -4.25 -0.17
CA TYR A 57 10.41 -5.26 -1.23
C TYR A 57 11.45 -5.15 -2.36
N GLY A 58 12.30 -4.12 -2.35
CA GLY A 58 13.30 -3.91 -3.40
C GLY A 58 12.70 -3.54 -4.77
N VAL A 59 11.44 -3.11 -4.80
CA VAL A 59 10.75 -2.75 -6.04
C VAL A 59 11.15 -1.34 -6.48
N LYS A 60 11.28 -1.11 -7.79
CA LYS A 60 11.45 0.25 -8.33
C LYS A 60 10.08 0.85 -8.63
N LEU A 61 9.79 2.01 -8.07
CA LEU A 61 8.63 2.83 -8.45
C LEU A 61 9.15 4.02 -9.24
N ASP A 62 8.67 4.19 -10.46
CA ASP A 62 8.92 5.37 -11.27
C ASP A 62 7.75 6.33 -11.07
N SER A 63 8.01 7.55 -10.59
CA SER A 63 6.97 8.57 -10.41
C SER A 63 6.34 9.03 -11.72
N LYS A 64 6.92 8.67 -12.87
CA LYS A 64 6.35 8.91 -14.20
C LYS A 64 5.45 7.78 -14.69
N ASP A 65 5.37 6.66 -13.95
CA ASP A 65 4.46 5.56 -14.25
C ASP A 65 3.03 6.01 -13.94
N GLU A 66 2.22 6.26 -14.98
CA GLU A 66 0.82 6.67 -14.84
C GLU A 66 -0.01 5.62 -14.08
N LYS A 67 0.44 4.36 -14.06
CA LYS A 67 -0.22 3.28 -13.31
C LYS A 67 0.14 3.27 -11.83
N LEU A 68 1.11 4.08 -11.40
CA LEU A 68 1.53 4.11 -10.00
C LEU A 68 0.35 4.48 -9.09
N ALA A 69 -0.47 5.46 -9.50
CA ALA A 69 -1.67 5.83 -8.75
C ALA A 69 -2.66 4.64 -8.63
N GLU A 70 -2.86 3.86 -9.70
CA GLU A 70 -3.73 2.67 -9.67
C GLU A 70 -3.18 1.57 -8.75
N PHE A 71 -1.86 1.39 -8.74
CA PHE A 71 -1.21 0.41 -7.87
C PHE A 71 -1.30 0.76 -6.38
N PHE A 72 -1.38 2.05 -6.05
CA PHE A 72 -1.50 2.53 -4.68
C PHE A 72 -2.94 2.65 -4.18
N LYS A 73 -3.93 2.42 -5.05
CA LYS A 73 -5.35 2.56 -4.72
C LYS A 73 -5.79 1.75 -3.51
N ASN A 74 -5.38 0.49 -3.43
CA ASN A 74 -5.76 -0.42 -2.34
C ASN A 74 -4.68 -1.46 -2.06
N VAL A 75 -4.80 -2.15 -0.93
CA VAL A 75 -3.82 -3.17 -0.49
C VAL A 75 -3.61 -4.25 -1.55
N ARG A 76 -4.68 -4.72 -2.21
CA ARG A 76 -4.60 -5.75 -3.25
C ARG A 76 -3.82 -5.27 -4.47
N SER A 77 -4.02 -4.03 -4.89
CA SER A 77 -3.25 -3.41 -5.98
C SER A 77 -1.76 -3.30 -5.62
N ILE A 78 -1.46 -2.92 -4.36
CA ILE A 78 -0.07 -2.87 -3.87
C ILE A 78 0.54 -4.27 -3.87
N ALA A 79 -0.18 -5.27 -3.36
CA ALA A 79 0.27 -6.66 -3.34
C ALA A 79 0.58 -7.17 -4.76
N THR A 80 -0.34 -6.92 -5.70
CA THR A 80 -0.18 -7.30 -7.10
C THR A 80 1.05 -6.63 -7.73
N MET A 81 1.26 -5.33 -7.44
CA MET A 81 2.44 -4.60 -7.89
C MET A 81 3.73 -5.23 -7.35
N VAL A 82 3.75 -5.52 -6.05
CA VAL A 82 4.91 -6.12 -5.37
C VAL A 82 5.22 -7.50 -5.96
N GLU A 83 4.23 -8.37 -6.13
CA GLU A 83 4.42 -9.70 -6.73
C GLU A 83 4.96 -9.61 -8.16
N THR A 84 4.40 -8.69 -8.95
CA THR A 84 4.81 -8.48 -10.34
C THR A 84 6.24 -7.95 -10.45
N ARG A 85 6.67 -7.07 -9.52
CA ARG A 85 7.98 -6.40 -9.58
C ARG A 85 9.09 -7.11 -8.79
N ARG A 86 8.75 -7.91 -7.77
CA ARG A 86 9.71 -8.67 -6.95
C ARG A 86 10.30 -9.88 -7.68
N SER A 87 9.60 -10.38 -8.70
CA SER A 87 10.01 -11.55 -9.49
C SER A 87 10.85 -11.20 -10.73
N ALA A 88 11.30 -9.94 -10.86
CA ALA A 88 12.03 -9.41 -12.01
C ALA A 88 13.50 -9.13 -11.71
#